data_AF-A0A6S6TQN8-F1
#
_entry.id   AF-A0A6S6TQN8-F1
#
_cell.length_a   1.000
_cell.length_b   1.000
_cell.length_c   1.000
_cell.angle_alpha   90.00
_cell.angle_beta   90.00
_cell.angle_gamma   90.00
#
_symmetry.space_group_name_H-M   'P 1'
#
loop_
_entity.id
_entity.type
_entity.pdbx_description
1 polymer ?
#
loop_
_entity_poly.entity_id
_entity_poly.type
_entity_poly.pdbx_seq_one_letter_code
_entity_poly.pdbx_strand_id
1 'polypeptide(L)'
;MAISDYVEQILSSPVYVFDNIIEKLIGKNVHYSKIELSRYSIQMDGTLVESIKSVLKDLNEEEGIFSRFLYSNFGIEIRRNKRREQLLYLGSELKTQHSKIKARVYALHRQKERLAYSIVDLKRLSEGFSSKDMFFESDKVKNKNKFYIDEIERKINELQGIQLSLLMKHDDLSELEKIYHKLFNSIPRYQDLHEETHLLLARPVKA
;
A
#
# COMPACT_ATOMS: atom_id res chain seq x y z
N MET A 1 -5.44 36.20 -10.42
CA MET A 1 -5.37 35.89 -11.87
C MET A 1 -4.63 34.57 -12.01
N ALA A 2 -5.31 33.43 -12.19
CA ALA A 2 -4.61 32.13 -12.33
C ALA A 2 -5.47 31.00 -12.93
N ILE A 3 -6.75 30.88 -12.54
CA ILE A 3 -7.65 29.80 -13.04
C ILE A 3 -8.73 30.37 -13.98
N SER A 4 -9.20 31.59 -13.71
CA SER A 4 -10.26 32.28 -14.47
C SER A 4 -9.94 32.44 -15.96
N ASP A 5 -8.70 32.82 -16.27
CA ASP A 5 -8.27 33.13 -17.65
C ASP A 5 -7.96 31.83 -18.42
N TYR A 6 -7.62 30.76 -17.69
CA TYR A 6 -7.43 29.42 -18.25
C TYR A 6 -8.74 28.77 -18.68
N VAL A 7 -9.84 28.96 -17.93
CA VAL A 7 -11.15 28.37 -18.27
C VAL A 7 -11.66 28.87 -19.63
N GLU A 8 -11.56 30.17 -19.89
CA GLU A 8 -11.96 30.77 -21.17
C GLU A 8 -11.09 30.26 -22.34
N GLN A 9 -9.79 30.11 -22.10
CA GLN A 9 -8.87 29.51 -23.08
C GLN A 9 -9.20 28.04 -23.36
N ILE A 10 -9.58 27.26 -22.35
CA ILE A 10 -9.97 25.86 -22.52
C ILE A 10 -11.29 25.75 -23.29
N LEU A 11 -12.27 26.60 -22.96
CA LEU A 11 -13.57 26.61 -23.65
C LEU A 11 -13.48 27.05 -25.11
N SER A 12 -12.55 27.95 -25.45
CA SER A 12 -12.27 28.34 -26.83
C SER A 12 -11.40 27.33 -27.59
N SER A 13 -10.69 26.45 -26.88
CA SER A 13 -9.82 25.42 -27.47
C SER A 13 -10.59 24.20 -27.98
N PRO A 14 -10.02 23.39 -28.89
CA PRO A 14 -10.58 22.09 -29.25
C PRO A 14 -10.70 21.13 -28.06
N VAL A 15 -11.62 20.16 -28.13
CA VAL A 15 -11.93 19.24 -27.01
C VAL A 15 -10.70 18.47 -26.52
N TYR A 16 -9.80 18.06 -27.43
CA TYR A 16 -8.58 17.34 -27.06
C TYR A 16 -7.67 18.11 -26.08
N VAL A 17 -7.77 19.45 -26.01
CA VAL A 17 -7.01 20.26 -25.06
C VAL A 17 -7.50 20.01 -23.64
N PHE A 18 -8.82 19.92 -23.45
CA PHE A 18 -9.42 19.53 -22.17
C PHE A 18 -9.02 18.10 -21.79
N ASP A 19 -9.10 17.15 -22.73
CA ASP A 19 -8.71 15.76 -22.49
C ASP A 19 -7.25 15.64 -22.03
N ASN A 20 -6.34 16.41 -22.67
CA ASN A 20 -4.94 16.47 -22.29
C ASN A 20 -4.72 17.06 -20.89
N ILE A 21 -5.53 18.02 -20.46
CA ILE A 21 -5.47 18.59 -19.11
C ILE A 21 -5.88 17.52 -18.10
N ILE A 22 -7.00 16.83 -18.35
CA ILE A 22 -7.46 15.74 -17.48
C ILE A 22 -6.39 14.64 -17.40
N GLU A 23 -5.85 14.18 -18.53
CA GLU A 23 -4.82 13.15 -18.56
C GLU A 23 -3.56 13.55 -17.78
N LYS A 24 -3.13 14.81 -17.89
CA LYS A 24 -2.01 15.33 -17.10
C LYS A 24 -2.29 15.37 -15.60
N LEU A 25 -3.52 15.69 -15.20
CA LEU A 25 -3.91 15.77 -13.80
C LEU A 25 -3.98 14.38 -13.15
N ILE A 26 -4.56 13.39 -13.84
CA ILE A 26 -4.95 12.12 -13.18
C ILE A 26 -4.37 10.86 -13.82
N GLY A 27 -3.94 10.89 -15.08
CA GLY A 27 -3.61 9.70 -15.87
C GLY A 27 -2.58 8.77 -15.22
N LYS A 28 -1.46 9.33 -14.76
CA LYS A 28 -0.42 8.57 -14.05
C LYS A 28 -0.92 7.94 -12.75
N ASN A 29 -1.71 8.68 -11.97
CA ASN A 29 -2.21 8.21 -10.68
C ASN A 29 -3.27 7.11 -10.86
N VAL A 30 -4.12 7.23 -11.89
CA VAL A 30 -5.06 6.17 -12.28
C VAL A 30 -4.31 4.93 -12.71
N HIS A 31 -3.31 5.07 -13.59
CA HIS A 31 -2.52 3.96 -14.09
C HIS A 31 -1.82 3.19 -12.97
N TYR A 32 -1.10 3.88 -12.08
CA TYR A 32 -0.42 3.23 -10.96
C TYR A 32 -1.40 2.59 -9.98
N SER A 33 -2.54 3.23 -9.71
CA SER A 33 -3.58 2.66 -8.85
C SER A 33 -4.17 1.37 -9.41
N LYS A 34 -4.42 1.32 -10.73
CA LYS A 34 -4.89 0.10 -11.40
C LYS A 34 -3.87 -1.04 -11.33
N ILE A 35 -2.58 -0.75 -11.53
CA ILE A 35 -1.51 -1.72 -11.33
C ILE A 35 -1.54 -2.25 -9.90
N GLU A 36 -1.61 -1.35 -8.92
CA GLU A 36 -1.59 -1.70 -7.50
C GLU A 36 -2.78 -2.56 -7.07
N LEU A 37 -3.97 -2.29 -7.62
CA LEU A 37 -5.17 -3.10 -7.42
C LEU A 37 -5.03 -4.49 -8.06
N SER A 38 -4.46 -4.58 -9.27
CA SER A 38 -4.28 -5.84 -10.00
C SER A 38 -3.25 -6.82 -9.41
N ARG A 39 -2.29 -6.32 -8.62
CA ARG A 39 -1.30 -7.20 -7.97
C ARG A 39 -2.01 -8.12 -6.97
N TYR A 40 -1.71 -9.42 -7.01
CA TYR A 40 -2.27 -10.43 -6.10
C TYR A 40 -2.21 -9.99 -4.62
N SER A 41 -3.23 -10.37 -3.84
CA SER A 41 -3.22 -10.18 -2.39
C SER A 41 -2.17 -11.08 -1.78
N ILE A 42 -1.30 -10.50 -0.95
CA ILE A 42 -0.40 -11.28 -0.10
C ILE A 42 -1.30 -11.96 0.93
N GLN A 43 -1.36 -13.29 0.88
CA GLN A 43 -2.06 -14.08 1.89
C GLN A 43 -1.10 -14.43 3.02
N MET A 44 -1.64 -14.62 4.22
CA MET A 44 -0.87 -15.17 5.33
C MET A 44 -0.37 -16.56 4.97
N ASP A 45 0.91 -16.82 5.21
CA ASP A 45 1.43 -18.17 5.22
C ASP A 45 1.00 -18.87 6.51
N GLY A 46 -0.16 -19.53 6.46
CA GLY A 46 -0.72 -20.23 7.61
C GLY A 46 0.20 -21.34 8.12
N THR A 47 0.96 -21.99 7.24
CA THR A 47 1.90 -23.05 7.63
C THR A 47 3.07 -22.48 8.41
N LEU A 48 3.67 -21.38 7.96
CA LEU A 48 4.73 -20.69 8.70
C LEU A 48 4.24 -20.23 10.07
N VAL A 49 3.06 -19.60 10.13
CA VAL A 49 2.47 -19.09 11.38
C VAL A 49 2.23 -20.21 12.38
N GLU A 50 1.58 -21.30 11.96
CA GLU A 50 1.32 -22.44 12.86
C GLU A 50 2.61 -23.17 13.27
N SER A 51 3.61 -23.24 12.38
CA SER A 51 4.92 -23.80 12.70
C SER A 51 5.61 -22.99 13.80
N ILE A 52 5.63 -21.66 13.70
CA ILE A 52 6.22 -20.79 14.73
C ILE A 52 5.48 -20.95 16.05
N LYS A 53 4.13 -20.92 16.04
CA LYS A 53 3.34 -21.11 17.26
C LYS A 53 3.61 -22.45 17.93
N SER A 54 3.69 -23.53 17.15
CA SER A 54 3.99 -24.87 17.67
C SER A 54 5.38 -24.91 18.30
N VAL A 55 6.40 -24.37 17.64
CA VAL A 55 7.77 -24.38 18.17
C VAL A 55 7.89 -23.50 19.41
N LEU A 56 7.20 -22.35 19.46
CA LEU A 56 7.15 -21.51 20.66
C LEU A 56 6.49 -22.25 21.84
N LYS A 57 5.42 -23.01 21.58
CA LYS A 57 4.76 -23.82 22.61
C LYS A 57 5.70 -24.89 23.14
N ASP A 58 6.31 -25.68 22.26
CA ASP A 58 7.26 -26.73 22.63
C ASP A 58 8.44 -26.15 23.45
N LEU A 59 9.00 -25.02 23.01
CA LEU A 59 10.08 -24.33 23.72
C LEU A 59 9.66 -23.90 25.14
N ASN A 60 8.43 -23.42 25.31
CA ASN A 60 7.92 -22.99 26.61
C ASN A 60 7.67 -24.16 27.57
N GLU A 61 7.39 -25.34 27.05
CA GLU A 61 7.23 -26.58 27.82
C GLU A 61 8.60 -27.18 28.21
N GLU A 62 9.58 -27.11 27.32
CA GLU A 62 10.94 -27.60 27.55
C GLU A 62 11.75 -26.69 28.50
N GLU A 63 11.50 -25.38 28.49
CA GLU A 63 12.35 -24.41 29.19
C GLU A 63 11.70 -23.75 30.42
N GLY A 64 12.38 -23.90 31.55
CA GLY A 64 12.06 -23.16 32.77
C GLY A 64 12.14 -21.63 32.56
N ILE A 65 11.35 -20.91 33.36
CA ILE A 65 11.19 -19.45 33.28
C ILE A 65 12.54 -18.71 33.32
N PHE A 66 13.48 -19.16 34.15
CA PHE A 66 14.83 -18.57 34.26
C PHE A 66 15.66 -18.70 32.97
N SER A 67 15.60 -19.86 32.29
CA SER A 67 16.32 -20.06 31.03
C SER A 67 15.79 -19.14 29.93
N ARG A 68 14.45 -19.02 29.86
CA ARG A 68 13.78 -18.12 28.91
C ARG A 68 14.12 -16.65 29.17
N PHE A 69 14.10 -16.24 30.44
CA PHE A 69 14.45 -14.87 30.84
C PHE A 69 15.90 -14.51 30.47
N LEU A 70 16.85 -15.40 30.78
CA LEU A 70 18.28 -15.17 30.48
C LEU A 70 18.53 -15.07 28.97
N TYR A 71 17.89 -15.92 28.19
CA TYR A 71 18.02 -15.87 26.74
C TYR A 71 17.36 -14.63 26.14
N SER A 72 16.13 -14.32 26.54
CA SER A 72 15.37 -13.20 25.97
C SER A 72 16.02 -11.83 26.22
N ASN A 73 16.56 -11.61 27.42
CA ASN A 73 17.10 -10.30 27.80
C ASN A 73 18.61 -10.17 27.58
N PHE A 74 19.36 -11.26 27.73
CA PHE A 74 20.83 -11.22 27.73
C PHE A 74 21.46 -12.08 26.63
N GLY A 75 20.68 -12.85 25.88
CA GLY A 75 21.21 -13.79 24.90
C GLY A 75 21.97 -14.97 25.49
N ILE A 76 21.85 -15.20 26.80
CA ILE A 76 22.56 -16.27 27.49
C ILE A 76 21.81 -17.58 27.30
N GLU A 77 22.44 -18.51 26.61
CA GLU A 77 21.93 -19.86 26.43
C GLU A 77 22.58 -20.81 27.46
N ILE A 78 21.78 -21.27 28.43
CA ILE A 78 22.25 -22.20 29.48
C ILE A 78 22.60 -23.57 28.88
N ARG A 79 21.81 -24.02 27.89
CA ARG A 79 22.01 -25.25 27.13
C ARG A 79 21.50 -25.04 25.72
N ARG A 80 22.19 -25.57 24.71
CA ARG A 80 21.74 -25.51 23.31
C ARG A 80 20.36 -26.13 23.16
N ASN A 81 19.43 -25.40 22.55
CA ASN A 81 18.08 -25.89 22.26
C ASN A 81 17.78 -25.83 20.75
N LYS A 82 17.49 -27.00 20.14
CA LYS A 82 17.14 -27.12 18.71
C LYS A 82 15.88 -26.32 18.34
N ARG A 83 14.93 -26.14 19.26
CA ARG A 83 13.72 -25.34 19.05
C ARG A 83 14.05 -23.85 18.89
N ARG A 84 15.07 -23.35 19.59
CA ARG A 84 15.56 -21.97 19.41
C ARG A 84 16.18 -21.79 18.03
N GLU A 85 16.99 -22.75 17.58
CA GLU A 85 17.55 -22.74 16.22
C GLU A 85 16.44 -22.75 15.15
N GLN A 86 15.41 -23.58 15.33
CA GLN A 86 14.23 -23.60 14.45
C GLN A 86 13.50 -22.26 14.43
N LEU A 87 13.31 -21.61 15.60
CA LEU A 87 12.67 -20.30 15.68
C LEU A 87 13.49 -19.20 15.03
N LEU A 88 14.82 -19.27 15.06
CA LEU A 88 15.67 -18.31 14.36
C LEU A 88 15.47 -18.40 12.84
N TYR A 89 15.41 -19.62 12.29
CA TYR A 89 15.14 -19.83 10.86
C TYR A 89 13.73 -19.35 10.48
N LEU A 90 12.69 -19.88 11.14
CA LEU A 90 11.30 -19.53 10.84
C LEU A 90 11.03 -18.03 11.09
N GLY A 91 11.66 -17.45 12.11
CA GLY A 91 11.57 -16.02 12.42
C GLY A 91 12.20 -15.14 11.34
N SER A 92 13.29 -15.58 10.71
CA SER A 92 13.94 -14.86 9.61
C SER A 92 13.08 -14.87 8.34
N GLU A 93 12.40 -15.99 8.08
CA GLU A 93 11.39 -16.09 7.01
C GLU A 93 10.18 -15.18 7.30
N LEU A 94 9.67 -15.21 8.55
CA LEU A 94 8.59 -14.33 9.00
C LEU A 94 8.95 -12.86 8.85
N LYS A 95 10.18 -12.47 9.19
CA LYS A 95 10.69 -11.10 9.04
C LYS A 95 10.65 -10.65 7.58
N THR A 96 11.08 -11.52 6.69
CA THR A 96 11.07 -11.26 5.24
C THR A 96 9.65 -11.05 4.73
N GLN A 97 8.70 -11.89 5.14
CA GLN A 97 7.29 -11.73 4.79
C GLN A 97 6.70 -10.43 5.39
N HIS A 98 7.00 -10.14 6.65
CA HIS A 98 6.54 -8.93 7.35
C HIS A 98 7.04 -7.65 6.66
N SER A 99 8.32 -7.58 6.32
CA SER A 99 8.91 -6.43 5.61
C SER A 99 8.28 -6.21 4.22
N LYS A 100 7.98 -7.29 3.47
CA LYS A 100 7.26 -7.20 2.19
C LYS A 100 5.85 -6.64 2.37
N ILE A 101 5.11 -7.11 3.37
CA ILE A 101 3.76 -6.62 3.68
C ILE A 101 3.81 -5.13 4.09
N LYS A 102 4.75 -4.77 4.97
CA LYS A 102 4.92 -3.38 5.43
C LYS A 102 5.22 -2.41 4.28
N ALA A 103 6.14 -2.79 3.38
CA ALA A 103 6.43 -2.00 2.18
C ALA A 103 5.19 -1.84 1.29
N ARG A 104 4.35 -2.87 1.22
CA ARG A 104 3.10 -2.87 0.45
C ARG A 104 2.04 -1.95 1.03
N VAL A 105 1.81 -2.02 2.35
CA VAL A 105 0.91 -1.12 3.08
C VAL A 105 1.31 0.33 2.83
N TYR A 106 2.61 0.63 2.94
CA TYR A 106 3.14 1.96 2.69
C TYR A 106 2.92 2.44 1.23
N ALA A 107 3.12 1.55 0.25
CA ALA A 107 2.85 1.86 -1.15
C ALA A 107 1.37 2.19 -1.40
N LEU A 108 0.45 1.39 -0.85
CA LEU A 108 -1.00 1.64 -0.96
C LEU A 108 -1.39 2.96 -0.30
N HIS A 109 -0.83 3.26 0.87
CA HIS A 109 -1.05 4.53 1.56
C HIS A 109 -0.68 5.73 0.67
N ARG A 110 0.54 5.72 0.09
CA ARG A 110 0.98 6.79 -0.83
C ARG A 110 0.08 6.94 -2.05
N GLN A 111 -0.43 5.85 -2.61
CA GLN A 111 -1.32 5.93 -3.78
C GLN A 111 -2.69 6.51 -3.42
N LYS A 112 -3.21 6.15 -2.24
CA LYS A 112 -4.45 6.75 -1.72
C LYS A 112 -4.34 8.27 -1.58
N GLU A 113 -3.21 8.76 -1.06
CA GLU A 113 -2.93 10.20 -0.95
C GLU A 113 -2.85 10.87 -2.33
N ARG A 114 -2.14 10.26 -3.29
CA ARG A 114 -2.04 10.78 -4.67
C ARG A 114 -3.40 10.91 -5.36
N LEU A 115 -4.27 9.91 -5.18
CA LEU A 115 -5.65 10.00 -5.68
C LEU A 115 -6.44 11.10 -4.98
N ALA A 116 -6.27 11.28 -3.67
CA ALA A 116 -6.92 12.36 -2.93
C ALA A 116 -6.53 13.73 -3.49
N TYR A 117 -5.25 13.97 -3.77
CA TYR A 117 -4.79 15.20 -4.42
C TYR A 117 -5.39 15.37 -5.83
N SER A 118 -5.41 14.29 -6.62
CA SER A 118 -6.01 14.30 -7.96
C SER A 118 -7.50 14.67 -7.93
N ILE A 119 -8.25 14.16 -6.95
CA ILE A 119 -9.67 14.50 -6.73
C ILE A 119 -9.81 15.98 -6.35
N VAL A 120 -8.96 16.50 -5.48
CA VAL A 120 -8.98 17.93 -5.10
C VAL A 120 -8.69 18.82 -6.31
N ASP A 121 -7.72 18.46 -7.15
CA ASP A 121 -7.38 19.24 -8.34
C ASP A 121 -8.52 19.22 -9.37
N LEU A 122 -9.19 18.08 -9.56
CA LEU A 122 -10.39 18.00 -10.39
C LEU A 122 -11.54 18.84 -9.82
N LYS A 123 -11.76 18.83 -8.49
CA LYS A 123 -12.79 19.66 -7.86
C LYS A 123 -12.53 21.15 -8.09
N ARG A 124 -11.29 21.60 -7.92
CA ARG A 124 -10.87 22.98 -8.21
C ARG A 124 -11.08 23.35 -9.68
N LEU A 125 -10.79 22.42 -10.60
CA LEU A 125 -11.04 22.62 -12.02
C LEU A 125 -12.55 22.77 -12.30
N SER A 126 -13.39 21.91 -11.70
CA SER A 126 -14.85 21.99 -11.81
C SER A 126 -15.37 23.32 -11.27
N GLU A 127 -14.95 23.74 -10.07
CA GLU A 127 -15.28 25.04 -9.49
C GLU A 127 -14.90 26.21 -10.40
N GLY A 128 -13.74 26.11 -11.07
CA GLY A 128 -13.30 27.07 -12.09
C GLY A 128 -14.32 27.20 -13.23
N PHE A 129 -14.79 26.08 -13.78
CA PHE A 129 -15.82 26.07 -14.83
C PHE A 129 -17.18 26.56 -14.32
N SER A 130 -17.63 26.13 -13.13
CA SER A 130 -18.91 26.55 -12.54
C SER A 130 -18.95 28.05 -12.24
N SER A 131 -17.84 28.64 -11.78
CA SER A 131 -17.77 30.07 -11.45
C SER A 131 -17.99 31.00 -12.66
N LYS A 132 -17.81 30.47 -13.89
CA LYS A 132 -17.93 31.23 -15.13
C LYS A 132 -19.27 31.04 -15.84
N ASP A 133 -20.12 30.13 -15.36
CA ASP A 133 -21.34 29.73 -16.06
C ASP A 133 -22.33 30.89 -16.30
N MET A 134 -22.37 31.85 -15.36
CA MET A 134 -23.22 33.05 -15.47
C MET A 134 -22.72 34.11 -16.46
N PHE A 135 -21.46 34.00 -16.94
CA PHE A 135 -20.83 35.01 -17.80
C PHE A 135 -20.82 34.62 -19.28
N PHE A 136 -21.28 33.41 -19.62
CA PHE A 136 -21.36 32.97 -21.00
C PHE A 136 -22.67 33.43 -21.64
N GLU A 137 -22.60 34.14 -22.75
CA GLU A 137 -23.79 34.57 -23.49
C GLU A 137 -24.23 33.53 -24.53
N SER A 138 -23.28 32.78 -25.09
CA SER A 138 -23.55 31.79 -26.14
C SER A 138 -23.98 30.43 -25.58
N ASP A 139 -25.12 29.91 -26.04
CA ASP A 139 -25.60 28.57 -25.71
C ASP A 139 -24.60 27.47 -26.08
N LYS A 140 -23.82 27.67 -27.15
CA LYS A 140 -22.77 26.73 -27.55
C LYS A 140 -21.68 26.63 -26.47
N VAL A 141 -21.28 27.76 -25.90
CA VAL A 141 -20.26 27.81 -24.84
C VAL A 141 -20.80 27.25 -23.54
N LYS A 142 -22.05 27.58 -23.17
CA LYS A 142 -22.75 27.01 -22.01
C LYS A 142 -22.84 25.49 -22.09
N ASN A 143 -23.28 24.94 -23.23
CA ASN A 143 -23.37 23.49 -23.43
C ASN A 143 -22.01 22.80 -23.32
N LYS A 144 -20.96 23.43 -23.85
CA LYS A 144 -19.59 22.91 -23.74
C LYS A 144 -19.05 22.98 -22.31
N ASN A 145 -19.34 24.07 -21.59
CA ASN A 145 -19.00 24.23 -20.17
C ASN A 145 -19.64 23.13 -19.33
N LYS A 146 -20.96 22.93 -19.50
CA LYS A 146 -21.71 21.87 -18.84
C LYS A 146 -21.14 20.49 -19.13
N PHE A 147 -20.84 20.19 -20.40
CA PHE A 147 -20.20 18.93 -20.79
C PHE A 147 -18.87 18.71 -20.03
N TYR A 148 -18.01 19.72 -19.92
CA TYR A 148 -16.75 19.59 -19.17
C TYR A 148 -16.94 19.38 -17.67
N ILE A 149 -17.91 20.07 -17.06
CA ILE A 149 -18.25 19.84 -15.65
C ILE A 149 -18.71 18.39 -15.45
N ASP A 150 -19.63 17.91 -16.28
CA ASP A 150 -20.15 16.53 -16.21
C ASP A 150 -19.03 15.47 -16.40
N GLU A 151 -18.07 15.72 -17.30
CA GLU A 151 -16.89 14.88 -17.49
C GLU A 151 -15.98 14.87 -16.25
N ILE A 152 -15.71 16.04 -15.66
CA ILE A 152 -14.90 16.15 -14.44
C ILE A 152 -15.56 15.40 -13.29
N GLU A 153 -16.86 15.58 -13.08
CA GLU A 153 -17.61 14.89 -12.02
C GLU A 153 -17.58 13.37 -12.21
N ARG A 154 -17.75 12.89 -13.44
CA ARG A 154 -17.61 11.46 -13.74
C ARG A 154 -16.22 10.93 -13.37
N LYS A 155 -15.17 11.69 -13.67
CA LYS A 155 -13.79 11.32 -13.32
C LYS A 155 -13.54 11.36 -11.82
N ILE A 156 -14.10 12.33 -11.10
CA ILE A 156 -14.06 12.35 -9.64
C ILE A 156 -14.68 11.08 -9.07
N ASN A 157 -15.86 10.68 -9.56
CA ASN A 157 -16.54 9.46 -9.12
C ASN A 157 -15.72 8.20 -9.44
N GLU A 158 -15.09 8.10 -10.62
CA GLU A 158 -14.17 7.02 -10.97
C GLU A 158 -13.01 6.92 -9.96
N LEU A 159 -12.35 8.05 -9.67
CA LEU A 159 -11.22 8.11 -8.74
C LEU A 159 -11.63 7.75 -7.30
N GLN A 160 -12.81 8.19 -6.85
CA GLN A 160 -13.35 7.82 -5.54
C GLN A 160 -13.60 6.30 -5.44
N GLY A 161 -14.12 5.68 -6.49
CA GLY A 161 -14.28 4.23 -6.57
C GLY A 161 -12.93 3.50 -6.44
N ILE A 162 -11.92 3.94 -7.18
CA ILE A 162 -10.56 3.39 -7.09
C ILE A 162 -9.97 3.59 -5.68
N GLN A 163 -10.18 4.78 -5.09
CA GLN A 163 -9.70 5.10 -3.76
C GLN A 163 -10.31 4.20 -2.69
N LEU A 164 -11.61 3.90 -2.81
CA LEU A 164 -12.31 2.95 -1.93
C LEU A 164 -11.72 1.54 -2.04
N SER A 165 -11.49 1.05 -3.27
CA SER A 165 -10.86 -0.27 -3.47
C SER A 165 -9.45 -0.35 -2.88
N LEU A 166 -8.65 0.71 -3.03
CA LEU A 166 -7.32 0.79 -2.43
C LEU A 166 -7.39 0.85 -0.90
N LEU A 167 -8.39 1.52 -0.33
CA LEU A 167 -8.61 1.59 1.11
C LEU A 167 -8.90 0.20 1.68
N MET A 168 -9.85 -0.54 1.08
CA MET A 168 -10.16 -1.91 1.52
C MET A 168 -8.91 -2.80 1.51
N LYS A 169 -8.15 -2.76 0.40
CA LYS A 169 -6.91 -3.52 0.27
C LYS A 169 -5.82 -3.10 1.28
N HIS A 170 -5.75 -1.81 1.59
CA HIS A 170 -4.84 -1.28 2.60
C HIS A 170 -5.20 -1.81 3.98
N ASP A 171 -6.49 -1.82 4.33
CA ASP A 171 -6.97 -2.23 5.64
C ASP A 171 -6.75 -3.75 5.83
N ASP A 172 -7.06 -4.56 4.82
CA ASP A 172 -6.78 -6.01 4.82
C ASP A 172 -5.28 -6.29 5.07
N LEU A 173 -4.39 -5.60 4.34
CA LEU A 173 -2.95 -5.78 4.51
C LEU A 173 -2.42 -5.20 5.82
N SER A 174 -3.05 -4.16 6.37
CA SER A 174 -2.68 -3.57 7.65
C SER A 174 -3.05 -4.49 8.81
N GLU A 175 -4.19 -5.17 8.73
CA GLU A 175 -4.55 -6.21 9.70
C GLU A 175 -3.59 -7.39 9.62
N LEU A 176 -3.23 -7.81 8.40
CA LEU A 176 -2.21 -8.84 8.19
C LEU A 176 -0.86 -8.42 8.81
N GLU A 177 -0.41 -7.20 8.55
CA GLU A 177 0.83 -6.63 9.10
C GLU A 177 0.84 -6.69 10.63
N LYS A 178 -0.27 -6.33 11.30
CA LYS A 178 -0.41 -6.41 12.76
C LYS A 178 -0.27 -7.83 13.27
N ILE A 179 -0.82 -8.83 12.57
CA ILE A 179 -0.70 -10.24 12.99
C ILE A 179 0.74 -10.72 12.87
N TYR A 180 1.41 -10.43 11.74
CA TYR A 180 2.83 -10.73 11.55
C TYR A 180 3.68 -10.04 12.62
N HIS A 181 3.42 -8.76 12.91
CA HIS A 181 4.15 -8.01 13.91
C HIS A 181 4.01 -8.61 15.32
N LYS A 182 2.79 -9.00 15.71
CA LYS A 182 2.54 -9.66 17.00
C LYS A 182 3.29 -10.99 17.11
N LEU A 183 3.23 -11.82 16.07
CA LEU A 183 3.93 -13.11 16.05
C LEU A 183 5.45 -12.91 16.07
N PHE A 184 5.95 -11.94 15.31
CA PHE A 184 7.37 -11.61 15.26
C PHE A 184 7.90 -11.18 16.63
N ASN A 185 7.15 -10.32 17.35
CA ASN A 185 7.52 -9.88 18.70
C ASN A 185 7.43 -10.99 19.76
N SER A 186 6.73 -12.10 19.48
CA SER A 186 6.70 -13.26 20.39
C SER A 186 7.93 -14.17 20.28
N ILE A 187 8.75 -14.00 19.24
CA ILE A 187 9.98 -14.77 19.07
C ILE A 187 11.06 -14.18 20.01
N PRO A 188 11.64 -14.97 20.91
CA PRO A 188 12.73 -14.49 21.76
C PRO A 188 13.88 -13.96 20.90
N ARG A 189 14.42 -12.79 21.28
CA ARG A 189 15.48 -12.11 20.53
C ARG A 189 15.15 -11.81 19.06
N TYR A 190 13.88 -11.52 18.74
CA TYR A 190 13.46 -11.19 17.37
C TYR A 190 14.28 -10.06 16.70
N GLN A 191 14.83 -9.14 17.49
CA GLN A 191 15.70 -8.06 17.02
C GLN A 191 16.97 -8.56 16.32
N ASP A 192 17.43 -9.76 16.69
CA ASP A 192 18.63 -10.40 16.15
C ASP A 192 18.35 -11.23 14.89
N LEU A 193 17.08 -11.38 14.50
CA LEU A 193 16.71 -12.06 13.26
C LEU A 193 17.20 -11.25 12.06
N HIS A 194 17.84 -11.90 11.11
CA HIS A 194 18.25 -11.28 9.86
C HIS A 194 17.19 -11.55 8.78
N GLU A 195 16.99 -10.59 7.88
CA GLU A 195 16.19 -10.89 6.69
C GLU A 195 17.01 -11.84 5.82
N GLU A 196 16.49 -13.04 5.57
CA GLU A 196 17.08 -13.91 4.56
C GLU A 196 16.85 -13.28 3.19
N THR A 197 17.85 -12.53 2.72
CA THR A 197 17.95 -12.20 1.31
C THR A 197 18.14 -13.52 0.59
N HIS A 198 17.09 -14.02 -0.08
CA HIS A 198 17.19 -15.21 -0.93
C HIS A 198 18.19 -14.96 -2.08
N LEU A 199 19.49 -15.08 -1.78
CA LEU A 199 20.61 -15.03 -2.71
C LEU A 199 21.80 -15.90 -2.27
N LEU A 200 21.67 -16.78 -1.27
CA LEU A 200 22.76 -17.66 -0.82
C LEU A 200 22.40 -19.14 -0.67
N LEU A 201 21.61 -19.69 -1.60
CA LEU A 201 21.69 -21.12 -1.93
C LEU A 201 21.60 -21.31 -3.46
N ALA A 202 22.50 -20.67 -4.19
CA ALA A 202 23.08 -21.32 -5.35
C ALA A 202 23.77 -22.58 -4.82
N ARG A 203 23.16 -23.76 -5.02
CA ARG A 203 23.92 -25.02 -5.00
C ARG A 203 24.70 -25.07 -6.32
N PRO A 204 26.05 -25.03 -6.32
CA PRO A 204 26.76 -25.82 -7.29
C PRO A 204 26.63 -27.28 -6.85
N VAL A 205 25.90 -28.07 -7.64
CA VAL A 205 26.06 -29.53 -7.60
C VAL A 205 27.46 -29.81 -8.13
N LYS A 206 28.22 -30.57 -7.32
CA LYS A 206 29.62 -30.94 -7.50
C LYS A 206 29.93 -31.46 -8.92
N ALA A 207 31.10 -31.10 -9.42
CA ALA A 207 31.91 -31.97 -10.29
C ALA A 207 33.06 -32.52 -9.43
#